data_AF-A0A368HA45-F1
#
_entry.id   AF-A0A368HA45-F1
#
_cell.length_a   1.000
_cell.length_b   1.000
_cell.length_c   1.000
_cell.angle_alpha   90.00
_cell.angle_beta   90.00
_cell.angle_gamma   90.00
#
_symmetry.space_group_name_H-M   'P 1'
#
loop_
_entity.id
_entity.type
_entity.pdbx_description
1 polymer ?
#
loop_
_entity_poly.entity_id
_entity_poly.type
_entity_poly.pdbx_seq_one_letter_code
_entity_poly.pdbx_strand_id
1 'polypeptide(L)'
;MANLLWLGLSEQKVKETEKNAALSKQLSAIIAVAEEALKQTGKSKDDLTKQQGTLLYQLGTKIKPQCAGNIPLVVGYIISGGIKSEAQVTAALDYLLANAVHDVEIPAFEKACGVGVVVTHDEIEDTVSVVIEKYKSQLIADRYSFNVGKLLGEVRSLLPWADGSYVKKEVDLRILELLGPKTVEDLAPKKKIKKEEKPQEKKPAAKRSPEIGVNAAKAPQENGFPEESEGAATIEELMRTRAHFHKVGENYTTDGYITTPKTKELLRKHVEATGGKVITRFPPEPNGVLHIGHAKAININFGYAKAHGGLCNLRFDDTNPEKEEEKFFTAIEDIVHWLGYTPARITHSSDNFQQLYEWAIELIKKGHAYVCHQKVEDIRGFEVQLSPWRDRPIEESLQLFQDMKNGKFDEGEATLRLKMTLEEGKVDPVAYRIKYVPHHRTGDKWCIYPTYDYTHCLCDSIENITHSLCTKEFQSRRSSYYALCNMLDIYCPVQWEYGRLNVNYTVVSKRKILKLIDSKIVK
;
A
#
# COMPACT_ATOMS: atom_id res chain seq x y z
N MET A 1 14.59 27.47 24.97
CA MET A 1 14.94 26.18 24.33
C MET A 1 14.06 25.01 24.80
N ALA A 2 13.95 24.69 26.10
CA ALA A 2 13.27 23.45 26.56
C ALA A 2 11.78 23.32 26.17
N ASN A 3 11.00 24.41 26.21
CA ASN A 3 9.55 24.32 26.01
C ASN A 3 9.14 24.15 24.53
N LEU A 4 9.92 24.64 23.57
CA LEU A 4 9.57 24.56 22.14
C LEU A 4 9.98 23.21 21.50
N LEU A 5 10.98 22.54 22.09
CA LEU A 5 11.34 21.16 21.70
C LEU A 5 10.17 20.19 21.94
N TRP A 6 9.33 20.48 22.94
CA TRP A 6 8.15 19.69 23.26
C TRP A 6 7.09 19.68 22.14
N LEU A 7 7.07 20.71 21.28
CA LEU A 7 6.21 20.73 20.09
C LEU A 7 6.73 19.83 18.96
N GLY A 8 7.84 19.11 19.17
CA GLY A 8 8.39 18.16 18.21
C GLY A 8 9.09 18.81 17.01
N LEU A 9 9.52 20.06 17.17
CA LEU A 9 10.24 20.83 16.16
C LEU A 9 11.72 20.42 16.10
N SER A 10 12.35 20.53 14.93
CA SER A 10 13.80 20.33 14.82
C SER A 10 14.57 21.43 15.56
N GLU A 11 15.78 21.13 16.04
CA GLU A 11 16.62 22.11 16.75
C GLU A 11 16.85 23.38 15.93
N GLN A 12 17.01 23.24 14.61
CA GLN A 12 17.12 24.37 13.69
C GLN A 12 15.84 25.22 13.69
N LYS A 13 14.66 24.60 13.68
CA LYS A 13 13.39 25.30 13.67
C LYS A 13 13.07 25.98 14.99
N VAL A 14 13.52 25.40 16.11
CA VAL A 14 13.45 26.04 17.43
C VAL A 14 14.30 27.31 17.44
N LYS A 15 15.55 27.25 16.99
CA LYS A 15 16.44 28.41 16.91
C LYS A 15 15.89 29.53 16.00
N GLU A 16 15.23 29.18 14.90
CA GLU A 16 14.54 30.15 14.04
C GLU A 16 13.33 30.78 14.73
N THR A 17 12.53 29.98 15.42
CA THR A 17 11.31 30.43 16.09
C THR A 17 11.62 31.35 17.28
N GLU A 18 12.69 31.04 18.03
CA GLU A 18 13.15 31.85 19.17
C GLU A 18 13.60 33.26 18.78
N LYS A 19 14.00 33.48 17.52
CA LYS A 19 14.30 34.83 16.99
C LYS A 19 13.04 35.68 16.86
N ASN A 20 11.86 35.07 16.77
CA ASN A 20 10.58 35.78 16.76
C ASN A 20 9.97 35.79 18.17
N ALA A 21 10.21 36.90 18.89
CA ALA A 21 9.77 37.06 20.27
C ALA A 21 8.23 37.00 20.44
N ALA A 22 7.48 37.55 19.47
CA ALA A 22 6.01 37.53 19.49
C ALA A 22 5.46 36.11 19.35
N LEU A 23 5.95 35.37 18.36
CA LEU A 23 5.57 33.97 18.12
C LEU A 23 5.99 33.07 19.29
N SER A 24 7.19 33.28 19.85
CA SER A 24 7.69 32.50 20.99
C SER A 24 6.83 32.68 22.25
N LYS A 25 6.39 33.92 22.52
CA LYS A 25 5.47 34.21 23.63
C LYS A 25 4.11 33.53 23.42
N GLN A 26 3.60 33.57 22.19
CA GLN A 26 2.32 32.95 21.81
C GLN A 26 2.36 31.43 21.92
N LEU A 27 3.43 30.79 21.43
CA LEU A 27 3.64 29.35 21.56
C LEU A 27 3.79 28.93 23.03
N SER A 28 4.46 29.73 23.85
CA SER A 28 4.60 29.46 25.29
C SER A 28 3.24 29.46 26.01
N ALA A 29 2.33 30.35 25.62
CA ALA A 29 0.96 30.36 26.15
C ALA A 29 0.16 29.12 25.71
N ILE A 30 0.28 28.71 24.44
CA ILE A 30 -0.36 27.48 23.93
C ILE A 30 0.17 26.24 24.65
N ILE A 31 1.48 26.19 24.90
CA ILE A 31 2.14 25.09 25.62
C ILE A 31 1.56 24.97 27.04
N ALA A 32 1.44 26.08 27.77
CA ALA A 32 0.86 26.06 29.12
C ALA A 32 -0.59 25.53 29.12
N VAL A 33 -1.39 25.91 28.13
CA VAL A 33 -2.77 25.44 27.96
C VAL A 33 -2.80 23.95 27.59
N ALA A 34 -1.89 23.48 26.74
CA ALA A 34 -1.78 22.08 26.37
C ALA A 34 -1.36 21.19 27.55
N GLU A 35 -0.45 21.68 28.41
CA GLU A 35 -0.04 21.00 29.64
C GLU A 35 -1.22 20.82 30.60
N GLU A 36 -2.05 21.86 30.76
CA GLU A 36 -3.23 21.79 31.61
C GLU A 36 -4.29 20.83 31.05
N ALA A 37 -4.52 20.87 29.73
CA ALA A 37 -5.43 19.93 29.06
C ALA A 37 -4.97 18.47 29.19
N LEU A 38 -3.66 18.19 29.11
CA LEU A 38 -3.11 16.86 29.30
C LEU A 38 -3.35 16.34 30.72
N LYS A 39 -3.10 17.17 31.74
CA LYS A 39 -3.36 16.80 33.15
C LYS A 39 -4.83 16.43 33.40
N GLN A 40 -5.76 17.18 32.80
CA GLN A 40 -7.20 16.89 32.91
C GLN A 40 -7.59 15.54 32.29
N THR A 41 -6.80 15.05 31.32
CA THR A 41 -6.99 13.72 30.71
C THR A 41 -6.18 12.60 31.38
N GLY A 42 -5.48 12.89 32.49
CA GLY A 42 -4.61 11.93 33.18
C GLY A 42 -3.31 11.62 32.42
N LYS A 43 -2.94 12.44 31.44
CA LYS A 43 -1.76 12.29 30.59
C LYS A 43 -0.64 13.24 30.99
N SER A 44 0.59 12.82 30.72
CA SER A 44 1.82 13.56 30.98
C SER A 44 2.30 14.30 29.73
N LYS A 45 3.39 15.08 29.87
CA LYS A 45 4.04 15.73 28.72
C LYS A 45 4.60 14.72 27.71
N ASP A 46 4.94 13.51 28.14
CA ASP A 46 5.53 12.48 27.28
C ASP A 46 4.49 11.82 26.37
N ASP A 47 3.19 12.03 26.64
CA ASP A 47 2.07 11.48 25.85
C ASP A 47 1.67 12.37 24.67
N LEU A 48 2.29 13.54 24.50
CA LEU A 48 2.03 14.45 23.38
C LEU A 48 2.70 13.91 22.11
N THR A 49 1.90 13.55 21.11
CA THR A 49 2.46 13.11 19.82
C THR A 49 3.10 14.28 19.07
N LYS A 50 4.12 14.01 18.24
CA LYS A 50 4.73 15.06 17.39
C LYS A 50 3.74 15.70 16.41
N GLN A 51 2.74 14.95 15.95
CA GLN A 51 1.67 15.50 15.11
C GLN A 51 0.87 16.53 15.89
N GLN A 52 0.47 16.24 17.13
CA GLN A 52 -0.18 17.22 18.00
C GLN A 52 0.73 18.42 18.28
N GLY A 53 2.01 18.19 18.55
CA GLY A 53 3.01 19.27 18.69
C GLY A 53 3.11 20.16 17.44
N THR A 54 3.10 19.56 16.25
CA THR A 54 3.11 20.28 14.97
C THR A 54 1.82 21.09 14.77
N LEU A 55 0.66 20.52 15.11
CA LEU A 55 -0.62 21.22 15.03
C LEU A 55 -0.70 22.39 16.03
N LEU A 56 -0.15 22.23 17.23
CA LEU A 56 -0.03 23.31 18.23
C LEU A 56 0.91 24.41 17.74
N TYR A 57 2.01 24.06 17.07
CA TYR A 57 2.89 25.04 16.42
C TYR A 57 2.17 25.78 15.29
N GLN A 58 1.45 25.06 14.42
CA GLN A 58 0.66 25.65 13.34
C GLN A 58 -0.43 26.58 13.87
N LEU A 59 -1.13 26.17 14.94
CA LEU A 59 -2.09 27.02 15.66
C LEU A 59 -1.42 28.31 16.12
N GLY A 60 -0.25 28.21 16.76
CA GLY A 60 0.52 29.37 17.22
C GLY A 60 0.99 30.30 16.10
N THR A 61 1.27 29.79 14.89
CA THR A 61 1.67 30.65 13.77
C THR A 61 0.49 31.35 13.07
N LYS A 62 -0.73 30.82 13.19
CA LYS A 62 -1.92 31.30 12.46
C LYS A 62 -2.96 32.02 13.31
N ILE A 63 -2.84 31.96 14.64
CA ILE A 63 -3.73 32.67 15.56
C ILE A 63 -3.75 34.16 15.26
N LYS A 64 -4.96 34.74 15.29
CA LYS A 64 -5.18 36.17 15.31
C LYS A 64 -5.65 36.61 16.71
N PRO A 65 -5.38 37.86 17.13
CA PRO A 65 -5.72 38.36 18.47
C PRO A 65 -7.20 38.17 18.85
N GLN A 66 -8.11 38.24 17.87
CA GLN A 66 -9.55 38.10 18.07
C GLN A 66 -9.96 36.70 18.54
N CYS A 67 -9.15 35.66 18.29
CA CYS A 67 -9.46 34.28 18.67
C CYS A 67 -8.78 33.84 19.97
N ALA A 68 -7.98 34.71 20.61
CA ALA A 68 -7.11 34.36 21.73
C ALA A 68 -7.88 33.76 22.93
N GLY A 69 -9.13 34.18 23.16
CA GLY A 69 -9.97 33.67 24.24
C GLY A 69 -10.43 32.21 24.05
N ASN A 70 -10.55 31.74 22.80
CA ASN A 70 -11.08 30.42 22.46
C ASN A 70 -10.01 29.39 22.11
N ILE A 71 -8.73 29.73 22.31
CA ILE A 71 -7.59 28.84 22.03
C ILE A 71 -7.58 27.58 22.91
N PRO A 72 -7.96 27.63 24.20
CA PRO A 72 -8.09 26.41 25.00
C PRO A 72 -9.02 25.36 24.39
N LEU A 73 -10.08 25.78 23.69
CA LEU A 73 -10.99 24.86 23.01
C LEU A 73 -10.28 24.10 21.89
N VAL A 74 -9.57 24.81 21.01
CA VAL A 74 -8.83 24.20 19.89
C VAL A 74 -7.71 23.29 20.39
N VAL A 75 -6.99 23.72 21.42
CA VAL A 75 -5.95 22.91 22.07
C VAL A 75 -6.55 21.61 22.64
N GLY A 76 -7.70 21.69 23.33
CA GLY A 76 -8.40 20.51 23.84
C GLY A 76 -8.77 19.50 22.76
N TYR A 77 -9.24 19.97 21.59
CA TYR A 77 -9.53 19.09 20.46
C TYR A 77 -8.28 18.52 19.77
N ILE A 78 -7.15 19.24 19.77
CA ILE A 78 -5.88 18.69 19.30
C ILE A 78 -5.41 17.57 20.25
N ILE A 79 -5.45 17.79 21.57
CA ILE A 79 -5.01 16.83 22.59
C ILE A 79 -5.89 15.58 22.64
N SER A 80 -7.22 15.73 22.54
CA SER A 80 -8.17 14.61 22.49
C SER A 80 -8.18 13.88 21.14
N GLY A 81 -7.55 14.45 20.11
CA GLY A 81 -7.50 13.89 18.76
C GLY A 81 -8.76 14.16 17.93
N GLY A 82 -9.59 15.13 18.31
CA GLY A 82 -10.69 15.62 17.46
C GLY A 82 -10.21 16.42 16.25
N ILE A 83 -9.10 17.15 16.38
CA ILE A 83 -8.41 17.88 15.30
C ILE A 83 -7.08 17.19 15.01
N LYS A 84 -6.93 16.68 13.78
CA LYS A 84 -5.79 15.85 13.35
C LYS A 84 -5.03 16.43 12.16
N SER A 85 -5.54 17.45 11.48
CA SER A 85 -4.90 18.03 10.30
C SER A 85 -4.83 19.56 10.32
N GLU A 86 -3.90 20.11 9.54
CA GLU A 86 -3.74 21.56 9.37
C GLU A 86 -5.00 22.23 8.80
N ALA A 87 -5.73 21.51 7.93
CA ALA A 87 -6.98 21.99 7.36
C ALA A 87 -8.04 22.20 8.46
N GLN A 88 -8.14 21.26 9.40
CA GLN A 88 -9.05 21.37 10.54
C GLN A 88 -8.64 22.49 11.51
N VAL A 89 -7.33 22.69 11.75
CA VAL A 89 -6.83 23.84 12.54
C VAL A 89 -7.20 25.16 11.87
N THR A 90 -7.06 25.24 10.54
CA THR A 90 -7.39 26.45 9.77
C THR A 90 -8.90 26.72 9.83
N ALA A 91 -9.74 25.70 9.63
CA ALA A 91 -11.18 25.82 9.73
C ALA A 91 -11.65 26.20 11.15
N ALA A 92 -10.98 25.68 12.19
CA ALA A 92 -11.23 26.08 13.57
C ALA A 92 -10.95 27.56 13.79
N LEU A 93 -9.82 28.07 13.30
CA LEU A 93 -9.50 29.49 13.38
C LEU A 93 -10.49 30.35 12.57
N ASP A 94 -10.90 29.91 11.38
CA ASP A 94 -11.86 30.65 10.56
C ASP A 94 -13.24 30.70 11.23
N TYR A 95 -13.71 29.61 11.83
CA TYR A 95 -14.95 29.59 12.60
C TYR A 95 -14.86 30.52 13.82
N LEU A 96 -13.76 30.46 14.57
CA LEU A 96 -13.56 31.33 15.73
C LEU A 96 -13.44 32.80 15.35
N LEU A 97 -12.90 33.12 14.17
CA LEU A 97 -12.88 34.48 13.64
C LEU A 97 -14.26 34.97 13.25
N ALA A 98 -15.05 34.13 12.58
CA ALA A 98 -16.42 34.45 12.18
C ALA A 98 -17.34 34.67 13.39
N ASN A 99 -17.03 34.03 14.53
CA ASN A 99 -17.78 34.11 15.78
C ASN A 99 -17.04 34.87 16.88
N ALA A 100 -16.08 35.75 16.53
CA ALA A 100 -15.25 36.43 17.53
C ALA A 100 -16.02 37.35 18.52
N VAL A 101 -17.28 37.66 18.22
CA VAL A 101 -18.16 38.55 19.00
C VAL A 101 -19.34 37.77 19.64
N HIS A 102 -19.45 36.47 19.36
CA HIS A 102 -20.52 35.60 19.84
C HIS A 102 -19.94 34.43 20.64
N ASP A 103 -20.73 33.85 21.53
CA ASP A 103 -20.32 32.61 22.21
C ASP A 103 -20.18 31.46 21.21
N VAL A 104 -19.15 30.64 21.38
CA VAL A 104 -18.85 29.52 20.50
C VAL A 104 -19.82 28.38 20.77
N GLU A 105 -20.69 28.09 19.81
CA GLU A 105 -21.60 26.95 19.88
C GLU A 105 -20.83 25.65 19.53
N ILE A 106 -20.62 24.78 20.52
CA ILE A 106 -19.75 23.60 20.39
C ILE A 106 -20.15 22.67 19.22
N PRO A 107 -21.43 22.30 19.02
CA PRO A 107 -21.82 21.44 17.90
C PRO A 107 -21.57 22.09 16.53
N ALA A 108 -21.76 23.40 16.42
CA ALA A 108 -21.50 24.13 15.19
C ALA A 108 -19.99 24.27 14.91
N PHE A 109 -19.19 24.46 15.95
CA PHE A 109 -17.73 24.41 15.87
C PHE A 109 -17.23 23.04 15.40
N GLU A 110 -17.66 21.95 16.04
CA GLU A 110 -17.27 20.58 15.69
C GLU A 110 -17.59 20.27 14.23
N LYS A 111 -18.80 20.64 13.77
CA LYS A 111 -19.22 20.47 12.39
C LYS A 111 -18.38 21.29 11.41
N ALA A 112 -18.09 22.55 11.74
CA ALA A 112 -17.31 23.43 10.87
C ALA A 112 -15.85 22.97 10.72
N CYS A 113 -15.30 22.35 11.75
CA CYS A 113 -13.91 21.88 11.77
C CYS A 113 -13.75 20.41 11.36
N GLY A 114 -14.85 19.72 11.08
CA GLY A 114 -14.84 18.29 10.78
C GLY A 114 -14.34 17.43 11.94
N VAL A 115 -14.62 17.82 13.19
CA VAL A 115 -14.27 17.01 14.36
C VAL A 115 -15.03 15.68 14.28
N GLY A 116 -14.31 14.56 14.42
CA GLY A 116 -14.88 13.23 14.28
C GLY A 116 -15.13 12.76 12.84
N VAL A 117 -14.93 13.63 11.84
CA VAL A 117 -15.01 13.23 10.43
C VAL A 117 -13.75 12.46 10.05
N VAL A 118 -13.92 11.18 9.71
CA VAL A 118 -12.85 10.33 9.19
C VAL A 118 -13.14 10.07 7.72
N VAL A 119 -12.34 10.66 6.85
CA VAL A 119 -12.41 10.36 5.41
C VAL A 119 -11.60 9.09 5.15
N THR A 120 -12.29 8.08 4.64
CA THR A 120 -11.70 6.78 4.33
C THR A 120 -11.01 6.80 2.95
N HIS A 121 -10.10 5.85 2.73
CA HIS A 121 -9.45 5.67 1.43
C HIS A 121 -10.49 5.38 0.33
N ASP A 122 -11.48 4.53 0.60
CA ASP A 122 -12.60 4.25 -0.31
C ASP A 122 -13.35 5.53 -0.75
N GLU A 123 -13.68 6.44 0.19
CA GLU A 123 -14.37 7.70 -0.14
C GLU A 123 -13.52 8.61 -1.04
N ILE A 124 -12.20 8.61 -0.84
CA ILE A 124 -11.25 9.33 -1.70
C ILE A 124 -11.23 8.71 -3.10
N GLU A 125 -11.13 7.39 -3.20
CA GLU A 125 -11.12 6.66 -4.48
C GLU A 125 -12.41 6.89 -5.28
N ASP A 126 -13.57 6.84 -4.62
CA ASP A 126 -14.88 7.10 -5.23
C ASP A 126 -14.97 8.55 -5.72
N THR A 127 -14.57 9.50 -4.89
CA THR A 127 -14.61 10.93 -5.24
C THR A 127 -13.65 11.26 -6.37
N VAL A 128 -12.43 10.73 -6.33
CA VAL A 128 -11.45 10.89 -7.42
C VAL A 128 -11.99 10.29 -8.71
N SER A 129 -12.63 9.11 -8.66
CA SER A 129 -13.23 8.48 -9.84
C SER A 129 -14.30 9.37 -10.48
N VAL A 130 -15.19 9.97 -9.67
CA VAL A 130 -16.22 10.91 -10.15
C VAL A 130 -15.59 12.14 -10.80
N VAL A 131 -14.56 12.73 -10.17
CA VAL A 131 -13.86 13.90 -10.70
C VAL A 131 -13.12 13.57 -12.00
N ILE A 132 -12.46 12.41 -12.08
CA ILE A 132 -11.77 11.97 -13.30
C ILE A 132 -12.75 11.76 -14.44
N GLU A 133 -13.90 11.11 -14.20
CA GLU A 133 -14.92 10.91 -15.22
C GLU A 133 -15.48 12.24 -15.75
N LYS A 134 -15.69 13.23 -14.86
CA LYS A 134 -16.11 14.58 -15.24
C LYS A 134 -15.14 15.27 -16.20
N TYR A 135 -13.83 15.06 -16.04
CA TYR A 135 -12.80 15.67 -16.90
C TYR A 135 -12.28 14.75 -18.00
N LYS A 136 -12.83 13.55 -18.16
CA LYS A 136 -12.30 12.48 -19.01
C LYS A 136 -12.03 12.90 -20.46
N SER A 137 -13.01 13.54 -21.11
CA SER A 137 -12.84 13.99 -22.50
C SER A 137 -11.68 14.97 -22.66
N GLN A 138 -11.49 15.85 -21.68
CA GLN A 138 -10.39 16.81 -21.68
C GLN A 138 -9.06 16.15 -21.30
N LEU A 139 -9.06 15.20 -20.35
CA LEU A 139 -7.89 14.41 -19.99
C LEU A 139 -7.36 13.60 -21.18
N ILE A 140 -8.25 12.99 -21.99
CA ILE A 140 -7.85 12.25 -23.19
C ILE A 140 -7.26 13.19 -24.25
N ALA A 141 -7.88 14.36 -24.46
CA ALA A 141 -7.41 15.34 -25.44
C ALA A 141 -6.08 16.00 -25.05
N ASP A 142 -5.94 16.41 -23.79
CA ASP A 142 -4.76 17.14 -23.29
C ASP A 142 -3.67 16.19 -22.77
N ARG A 143 -3.97 14.91 -22.56
CA ARG A 143 -3.11 13.90 -21.93
C ARG A 143 -2.41 14.45 -20.67
N TYR A 144 -1.09 14.25 -20.55
CA TYR A 144 -0.30 14.71 -19.41
C TYR A 144 -0.02 16.21 -19.39
N SER A 145 -0.48 16.96 -20.40
CA SER A 145 -0.47 18.43 -20.36
C SER A 145 -1.70 19.03 -19.66
N PHE A 146 -2.67 18.19 -19.25
CA PHE A 146 -3.81 18.61 -18.46
C PHE A 146 -3.37 19.14 -17.08
N ASN A 147 -4.02 20.22 -16.62
CA ASN A 147 -3.73 20.78 -15.30
C ASN A 147 -4.33 19.94 -14.17
N VAL A 148 -3.53 19.01 -13.63
CA VAL A 148 -3.88 18.13 -12.50
C VAL A 148 -4.34 18.91 -11.26
N GLY A 149 -3.88 20.16 -11.08
CA GLY A 149 -4.31 21.01 -9.97
C GLY A 149 -5.82 21.28 -9.95
N LYS A 150 -6.49 21.24 -11.11
CA LYS A 150 -7.96 21.34 -11.17
C LYS A 150 -8.65 20.14 -10.52
N LEU A 151 -8.14 18.92 -10.77
CA LEU A 151 -8.69 17.69 -10.20
C LEU A 151 -8.48 17.69 -8.69
N LEU A 152 -7.27 18.00 -8.24
CA LEU A 152 -6.94 18.08 -6.81
C LEU A 152 -7.79 19.13 -6.09
N GLY A 153 -8.01 20.29 -6.73
CA GLY A 153 -8.87 21.34 -6.21
C GLY A 153 -10.33 20.90 -6.06
N GLU A 154 -10.87 20.17 -7.05
CA GLU A 154 -12.25 19.70 -7.00
C GLU A 154 -12.44 18.58 -5.97
N VAL A 155 -11.53 17.61 -5.91
CA VAL A 155 -11.56 16.55 -4.87
C VAL A 155 -11.49 17.19 -3.48
N ARG A 156 -10.62 18.18 -3.27
CA ARG A 156 -10.52 18.91 -2.00
C ARG A 156 -11.80 19.68 -1.65
N SER A 157 -12.56 20.14 -2.63
CA SER A 157 -13.84 20.81 -2.38
C SER A 157 -14.94 19.85 -1.91
N LEU A 158 -14.90 18.59 -2.39
CA LEU A 158 -15.85 17.54 -2.02
C LEU A 158 -15.46 16.85 -0.71
N LEU A 159 -14.15 16.65 -0.49
CA LEU A 159 -13.58 16.02 0.69
C LEU A 159 -12.53 16.96 1.35
N PRO A 160 -12.96 18.00 2.07
CA PRO A 160 -12.06 19.00 2.66
C PRO A 160 -11.13 18.44 3.73
N TRP A 161 -11.49 17.31 4.36
CA TRP A 161 -10.74 16.67 5.44
C TRP A 161 -9.93 15.44 5.00
N ALA A 162 -9.90 15.15 3.69
CA ALA A 162 -9.14 14.02 3.14
C ALA A 162 -7.62 14.22 3.29
N ASP A 163 -6.89 13.10 3.35
CA ASP A 163 -5.43 13.12 3.23
C ASP A 163 -5.04 13.55 1.81
N GLY A 164 -4.55 14.79 1.69
CA GLY A 164 -4.12 15.36 0.41
C GLY A 164 -2.99 14.59 -0.27
N SER A 165 -2.16 13.88 0.49
CA SER A 165 -1.10 13.03 -0.08
C SER A 165 -1.68 11.79 -0.75
N TYR A 166 -2.68 11.16 -0.12
CA TYR A 166 -3.40 10.03 -0.69
C TYR A 166 -4.24 10.46 -1.89
N VAL A 167 -4.99 11.56 -1.77
CA VAL A 167 -5.76 12.15 -2.88
C VAL A 167 -4.86 12.37 -4.09
N LYS A 168 -3.65 12.90 -3.90
CA LYS A 168 -2.69 13.10 -4.98
C LYS A 168 -2.26 11.78 -5.64
N LYS A 169 -1.89 10.78 -4.82
CA LYS A 169 -1.48 9.46 -5.32
C LYS A 169 -2.59 8.81 -6.14
N GLU A 170 -3.83 8.87 -5.65
CA GLU A 170 -4.99 8.29 -6.33
C GLU A 170 -5.32 9.01 -7.63
N VAL A 171 -5.29 10.35 -7.65
CA VAL A 171 -5.45 11.12 -8.91
C VAL A 171 -4.36 10.76 -9.92
N ASP A 172 -3.09 10.71 -9.50
CA ASP A 172 -1.98 10.36 -10.37
C ASP A 172 -2.13 8.93 -10.92
N LEU A 173 -2.62 7.98 -10.09
CA LEU A 173 -2.92 6.60 -10.49
C LEU A 173 -4.04 6.54 -11.55
N ARG A 174 -5.18 7.21 -11.31
CA ARG A 174 -6.31 7.20 -12.27
C ARG A 174 -5.98 7.87 -13.60
N ILE A 175 -5.15 8.91 -13.58
CA ILE A 175 -4.63 9.52 -14.83
C ILE A 175 -3.76 8.51 -15.58
N LEU A 176 -2.86 7.81 -14.88
CA LEU A 176 -2.01 6.79 -15.49
C LEU A 176 -2.83 5.64 -16.09
N GLU A 177 -3.86 5.17 -15.39
CA GLU A 177 -4.77 4.13 -15.90
C GLU A 177 -5.54 4.59 -17.14
N LEU A 178 -6.00 5.85 -17.15
CA LEU A 178 -6.78 6.41 -18.26
C LEU A 178 -5.91 6.69 -19.50
N LEU A 179 -4.69 7.19 -19.32
CA LEU A 179 -3.85 7.69 -20.42
C LEU A 179 -2.73 6.74 -20.82
N GLY A 180 -2.39 5.75 -19.99
CA GLY A 180 -1.20 4.93 -20.14
C GLY A 180 0.10 5.69 -19.83
N PRO A 181 1.28 5.08 -20.04
CA PRO A 181 2.56 5.73 -19.76
C PRO A 181 2.76 7.01 -20.58
N LYS A 182 3.58 7.93 -20.07
CA LYS A 182 3.96 9.16 -20.79
C LYS A 182 4.74 8.79 -22.06
N THR A 183 4.34 9.38 -23.18
CA THR A 183 5.08 9.21 -24.45
C THR A 183 6.11 10.31 -24.64
N VAL A 184 6.96 10.20 -25.66
CA VAL A 184 7.99 11.20 -25.98
C VAL A 184 7.33 12.55 -26.36
N GLU A 185 6.14 12.51 -26.95
CA GLU A 185 5.33 13.67 -27.32
C GLU A 185 4.75 14.38 -26.09
N ASP A 186 4.45 13.65 -25.01
CA ASP A 186 4.00 14.21 -23.73
C ASP A 186 5.12 14.99 -23.01
N LEU A 187 6.38 14.71 -23.34
CA LEU A 187 7.57 15.38 -22.79
C LEU A 187 8.03 16.58 -23.62
N ALA A 188 7.45 16.78 -24.81
CA ALA A 188 7.79 17.91 -25.68
C ALA A 188 7.13 19.21 -25.16
N PRO A 189 7.87 20.32 -25.06
CA PRO A 189 7.31 21.60 -24.63
C PRO A 189 6.29 22.13 -25.65
N LYS A 190 5.01 22.25 -25.27
CA LYS A 190 3.96 22.77 -26.16
C LYS A 190 4.11 24.28 -26.41
N LYS A 191 4.05 24.68 -27.70
CA LYS A 191 3.87 26.07 -28.13
C LYS A 191 2.50 26.59 -27.65
N LYS A 192 2.46 27.79 -27.05
CA LYS A 192 1.21 28.45 -26.61
C LYS A 192 0.27 28.67 -27.80
N ILE A 193 -0.87 27.97 -27.83
CA ILE A 193 -1.97 28.28 -28.75
C ILE A 193 -2.64 29.57 -28.25
N LYS A 194 -2.64 30.62 -29.08
CA LYS A 194 -3.37 31.87 -28.81
C LYS A 194 -4.88 31.61 -28.86
N LYS A 195 -5.62 32.16 -27.91
CA LYS A 195 -7.09 32.16 -27.85
C LYS A 195 -7.68 32.71 -29.17
N GLU A 196 -8.69 32.03 -29.70
CA GLU A 196 -9.45 32.43 -30.89
C GLU A 196 -10.28 33.70 -30.64
N GLU A 197 -10.21 34.65 -31.59
CA GLU A 197 -11.14 35.78 -31.74
C GLU A 197 -12.16 35.48 -32.84
N LYS A 198 -13.33 36.13 -32.71
CA LYS A 198 -14.59 35.93 -33.46
C LYS A 198 -14.52 36.21 -34.98
N PRO A 199 -15.52 35.73 -35.77
CA PRO A 199 -15.42 35.53 -37.22
C PRO A 199 -15.77 36.75 -38.07
N GLN A 200 -15.12 36.89 -39.23
CA GLN A 200 -15.55 37.72 -40.35
C GLN A 200 -15.44 37.00 -41.71
N GLU A 201 -16.34 37.39 -42.60
CA GLU A 201 -16.84 36.73 -43.82
C GLU A 201 -16.06 37.02 -45.12
N LYS A 202 -16.23 36.10 -46.12
CA LYS A 202 -16.16 36.24 -47.62
C LYS A 202 -14.78 36.30 -48.30
N LYS A 203 -14.51 35.77 -49.51
CA LYS A 203 -15.06 34.76 -50.48
C LYS A 203 -13.94 34.59 -51.60
N PRO A 204 -14.08 33.87 -52.75
CA PRO A 204 -13.32 32.64 -53.07
C PRO A 204 -12.44 32.63 -54.38
N ALA A 205 -11.87 31.44 -54.67
CA ALA A 205 -11.30 30.90 -55.95
C ALA A 205 -9.79 31.20 -56.21
N ALA A 206 -8.97 30.34 -56.85
CA ALA A 206 -9.22 29.35 -57.88
C ALA A 206 -8.13 28.25 -58.02
N LYS A 207 -8.52 27.19 -58.75
CA LYS A 207 -7.85 25.99 -59.31
C LYS A 207 -6.39 26.15 -59.81
N ARG A 208 -5.58 25.08 -59.67
CA ARG A 208 -5.10 24.17 -60.77
C ARG A 208 -3.97 23.23 -60.30
N SER A 209 -4.13 21.94 -60.58
CA SER A 209 -3.05 20.95 -60.85
C SER A 209 -2.97 20.77 -62.38
N PRO A 210 -2.08 19.95 -62.98
CA PRO A 210 -0.96 19.13 -62.49
C PRO A 210 0.36 19.47 -63.26
N GLU A 211 1.52 18.87 -62.97
CA GLU A 211 2.07 17.75 -63.77
C GLU A 211 3.41 17.24 -63.22
N ILE A 212 3.69 16.00 -63.65
CA ILE A 212 4.63 15.01 -63.14
C ILE A 212 6.00 15.16 -63.82
N GLY A 213 7.07 14.95 -63.06
CA GLY A 213 8.42 14.66 -63.57
C GLY A 213 9.06 13.55 -62.75
N VAL A 214 9.27 12.39 -63.38
CA VAL A 214 9.76 11.13 -62.80
C VAL A 214 11.29 11.04 -62.88
N ASN A 215 11.90 10.40 -61.88
CA ASN A 215 13.17 9.65 -61.82
C ASN A 215 14.14 10.17 -60.75
N ALA A 216 14.81 9.37 -59.92
CA ALA A 216 14.72 7.96 -59.54
C ALA A 216 15.66 7.77 -58.34
N ALA A 217 15.21 7.20 -57.22
CA ALA A 217 16.11 6.65 -56.19
C ALA A 217 15.38 5.66 -55.26
N LYS A 218 15.65 4.37 -55.49
CA LYS A 218 15.68 3.20 -54.57
C LYS A 218 14.69 3.12 -53.39
N ALA A 219 13.87 2.07 -53.43
CA ALA A 219 13.00 1.58 -52.35
C ALA A 219 13.77 1.32 -51.03
N PRO A 220 13.09 1.52 -49.89
CA PRO A 220 12.58 0.36 -49.17
C PRO A 220 11.12 0.51 -48.71
N GLN A 221 10.36 -0.55 -48.97
CA GLN A 221 9.21 -1.13 -48.25
C GLN A 221 8.26 -0.23 -47.45
N GLU A 222 6.98 -0.39 -47.77
CA GLU A 222 5.81 0.03 -47.02
C GLU A 222 5.96 -0.30 -45.53
N ASN A 223 6.22 0.70 -44.70
CA ASN A 223 5.93 0.63 -43.28
C ASN A 223 4.46 0.99 -43.09
N GLY A 224 3.60 0.00 -43.33
CA GLY A 224 2.29 -0.03 -42.71
C GLY A 224 2.45 0.18 -41.21
N PHE A 225 1.61 1.03 -40.64
CA PHE A 225 1.31 0.96 -39.22
C PHE A 225 1.03 -0.51 -38.88
N PRO A 226 1.61 -1.10 -37.82
CA PRO A 226 1.18 -2.41 -37.40
C PRO A 226 -0.33 -2.31 -37.14
N GLU A 227 -1.12 -3.06 -37.89
CA GLU A 227 -2.48 -3.35 -37.48
C GLU A 227 -2.42 -3.83 -36.03
N GLU A 228 -3.22 -3.25 -35.14
CA GLU A 228 -3.57 -3.86 -33.86
C GLU A 228 -4.44 -5.11 -34.14
N SER A 229 -3.85 -6.10 -34.79
CA SER A 229 -4.17 -7.49 -34.53
C SER A 229 -3.32 -7.89 -33.34
N GLU A 230 -3.93 -8.59 -32.37
CA GLU A 230 -3.31 -9.58 -31.47
C GLU A 230 -3.81 -9.46 -30.02
N GLY A 231 -5.10 -9.77 -29.81
CA GLY A 231 -5.44 -10.53 -28.61
C GLY A 231 -4.94 -11.96 -28.78
N ALA A 232 -4.40 -12.58 -27.73
CA ALA A 232 -4.17 -14.02 -27.74
C ALA A 232 -5.52 -14.75 -27.66
N ALA A 233 -5.71 -15.81 -28.46
CA ALA A 233 -6.95 -16.58 -28.44
C ALA A 233 -7.10 -17.40 -27.14
N THR A 234 -5.98 -17.70 -26.49
CA THR A 234 -5.95 -18.43 -25.22
C THR A 234 -4.94 -17.81 -24.25
N ILE A 235 -5.15 -18.07 -22.96
CA ILE A 235 -4.17 -17.69 -21.92
C ILE A 235 -2.81 -18.38 -22.14
N GLU A 236 -2.79 -19.60 -22.68
CA GLU A 236 -1.55 -20.33 -22.94
C GLU A 236 -0.70 -19.64 -24.01
N GLU A 237 -1.36 -19.19 -25.09
CA GLU A 237 -0.72 -18.39 -26.13
C GLU A 237 -0.21 -17.06 -25.59
N LEU A 238 -1.00 -16.36 -24.77
CA LEU A 238 -0.59 -15.12 -24.12
C LEU A 238 0.67 -15.34 -23.28
N MET A 239 0.67 -16.38 -22.46
CA MET A 239 1.78 -16.70 -21.55
C MET A 239 3.05 -17.09 -22.31
N ARG A 240 2.94 -17.71 -23.48
CA ARG A 240 4.11 -18.11 -24.28
C ARG A 240 4.70 -16.96 -25.10
N THR A 241 3.85 -16.09 -25.63
CA THR A 241 4.27 -15.07 -26.61
C THR A 241 4.60 -13.72 -25.96
N ARG A 242 3.93 -13.37 -24.85
CA ARG A 242 3.94 -12.01 -24.29
C ARG A 242 4.50 -11.93 -22.86
N ALA A 243 4.58 -13.04 -22.14
CA ALA A 243 5.16 -13.07 -20.79
C ALA A 243 6.65 -13.42 -20.84
N HIS A 244 7.51 -12.41 -20.97
CA HIS A 244 8.97 -12.57 -20.99
C HIS A 244 9.54 -12.68 -19.56
N PHE A 245 9.32 -13.82 -18.90
CA PHE A 245 9.95 -14.12 -17.61
C PHE A 245 11.27 -14.87 -17.77
N HIS A 246 12.06 -14.88 -16.69
CA HIS A 246 13.30 -15.63 -16.60
C HIS A 246 13.10 -17.15 -16.80
N LYS A 247 14.16 -17.83 -17.24
CA LYS A 247 14.19 -19.29 -17.26
C LYS A 247 14.44 -19.85 -15.85
N VAL A 248 14.00 -21.08 -15.62
CA VAL A 248 14.23 -21.80 -14.36
C VAL A 248 15.73 -21.93 -14.10
N GLY A 249 16.19 -21.45 -12.94
CA GLY A 249 17.62 -21.42 -12.58
C GLY A 249 18.38 -20.17 -13.01
N GLU A 250 17.75 -19.27 -13.78
CA GLU A 250 18.32 -17.99 -14.22
C GLU A 250 17.76 -16.81 -13.40
N ASN A 251 17.33 -17.06 -12.14
CA ASN A 251 16.71 -16.05 -11.27
C ASN A 251 17.55 -14.75 -11.15
N TYR A 252 18.87 -14.89 -11.14
CA TYR A 252 19.84 -13.79 -11.02
C TYR A 252 19.82 -12.79 -12.19
N THR A 253 19.12 -13.09 -13.28
CA THR A 253 18.95 -12.18 -14.43
C THR A 253 17.84 -11.16 -14.23
N THR A 254 17.05 -11.30 -13.17
CA THR A 254 15.84 -10.50 -12.94
C THR A 254 16.12 -9.25 -12.12
N ASP A 255 15.34 -8.20 -12.39
CA ASP A 255 15.53 -6.89 -11.76
C ASP A 255 15.39 -6.95 -10.23
N GLY A 256 16.40 -6.40 -9.54
CA GLY A 256 16.44 -6.34 -8.08
C GLY A 256 16.81 -7.66 -7.40
N TYR A 257 17.08 -8.74 -8.15
CA TYR A 257 17.49 -10.00 -7.55
C TYR A 257 18.88 -9.88 -6.89
N ILE A 258 18.96 -10.23 -5.61
CA ILE A 258 20.18 -10.13 -4.82
C ILE A 258 20.97 -11.44 -4.97
N THR A 259 22.21 -11.33 -5.43
CA THR A 259 23.13 -12.48 -5.49
C THR A 259 24.04 -12.50 -4.27
N THR A 260 24.12 -13.66 -3.61
CA THR A 260 24.99 -13.95 -2.48
C THR A 260 26.03 -15.01 -2.90
N PRO A 261 27.09 -15.23 -2.11
CA PRO A 261 28.06 -16.29 -2.40
C PRO A 261 27.44 -17.69 -2.54
N LYS A 262 26.28 -17.94 -1.92
CA LYS A 262 25.57 -19.23 -1.96
C LYS A 262 24.56 -19.33 -3.11
N THR A 263 24.19 -18.22 -3.77
CA THR A 263 23.13 -18.21 -4.79
C THR A 263 23.36 -19.24 -5.89
N LYS A 264 24.59 -19.37 -6.40
CA LYS A 264 24.89 -20.33 -7.48
C LYS A 264 24.66 -21.79 -7.04
N GLU A 265 25.06 -22.14 -5.82
CA GLU A 265 24.84 -23.48 -5.27
C GLU A 265 23.35 -23.75 -5.03
N LEU A 266 22.63 -22.76 -4.46
CA LEU A 266 21.20 -22.84 -4.19
C LEU A 266 20.40 -23.01 -5.48
N LEU A 267 20.73 -22.28 -6.55
CA LEU A 267 20.08 -22.41 -7.85
C LEU A 267 20.37 -23.77 -8.49
N ARG A 268 21.58 -24.32 -8.35
CA ARG A 268 21.88 -25.68 -8.83
C ARG A 268 20.99 -26.71 -8.12
N LYS A 269 20.93 -26.68 -6.78
CA LYS A 269 20.06 -27.58 -5.99
C LYS A 269 18.59 -27.42 -6.36
N HIS A 270 18.15 -26.19 -6.57
CA HIS A 270 16.79 -25.89 -7.02
C HIS A 270 16.47 -26.48 -8.40
N VAL A 271 17.36 -26.31 -9.39
CA VAL A 271 17.18 -26.89 -10.74
C VAL A 271 17.14 -28.42 -10.67
N GLU A 272 17.97 -29.03 -9.82
CA GLU A 272 17.95 -30.49 -9.57
C GLU A 272 16.63 -30.93 -8.94
N ALA A 273 16.14 -30.22 -7.93
CA ALA A 273 14.89 -30.54 -7.25
C ALA A 273 13.66 -30.40 -8.15
N THR A 274 13.67 -29.42 -9.07
CA THR A 274 12.55 -29.15 -9.98
C THR A 274 12.66 -29.88 -11.33
N GLY A 275 13.83 -30.45 -11.63
CA GLY A 275 14.14 -30.96 -12.97
C GLY A 275 14.09 -29.87 -14.05
N GLY A 276 14.33 -28.61 -13.67
CA GLY A 276 14.23 -27.45 -14.57
C GLY A 276 12.81 -27.08 -15.00
N LYS A 277 11.77 -27.64 -14.37
CA LYS A 277 10.37 -27.33 -14.69
C LYS A 277 9.93 -26.02 -14.05
N VAL A 278 9.04 -25.30 -14.73
CA VAL A 278 8.33 -24.15 -14.15
C VAL A 278 7.46 -24.64 -13.00
N ILE A 279 7.56 -23.99 -11.85
CA ILE A 279 6.69 -24.19 -10.70
C ILE A 279 6.10 -22.85 -10.26
N THR A 280 4.77 -22.75 -10.23
CA THR A 280 4.00 -21.60 -9.72
C THR A 280 3.11 -22.03 -8.55
N ARG A 281 2.45 -21.08 -7.90
CA ARG A 281 1.38 -21.38 -6.94
C ARG A 281 0.27 -20.34 -6.96
N PHE A 282 -0.96 -20.80 -6.77
CA PHE A 282 -2.11 -19.95 -6.46
C PHE A 282 -2.41 -20.07 -4.97
N PRO A 283 -2.21 -19.01 -4.16
CA PRO A 283 -2.35 -19.13 -2.72
C PRO A 283 -3.54 -18.34 -2.12
N PRO A 284 -4.79 -18.83 -2.25
CA PRO A 284 -5.97 -18.15 -1.72
C PRO A 284 -6.13 -18.34 -0.21
N GLU A 285 -6.71 -17.34 0.46
CA GLU A 285 -7.23 -17.50 1.83
C GLU A 285 -8.53 -18.33 1.79
N PRO A 286 -8.66 -19.41 2.59
CA PRO A 286 -9.85 -20.26 2.61
C PRO A 286 -10.97 -19.72 3.52
N ASN A 287 -11.03 -18.40 3.70
CA ASN A 287 -12.02 -17.74 4.53
C ASN A 287 -13.04 -16.93 3.70
N GLY A 288 -12.91 -16.89 2.37
CA GLY A 288 -13.64 -15.98 1.51
C GLY A 288 -14.13 -16.60 0.20
N VAL A 289 -15.04 -15.91 -0.46
CA VAL A 289 -15.57 -16.32 -1.76
C VAL A 289 -14.67 -15.74 -2.86
N LEU A 290 -14.23 -16.60 -3.78
CA LEU A 290 -13.51 -16.16 -4.98
C LEU A 290 -14.43 -15.27 -5.84
N HIS A 291 -13.82 -14.29 -6.49
CA HIS A 291 -14.51 -13.34 -7.36
C HIS A 291 -13.77 -13.24 -8.70
N ILE A 292 -14.29 -12.47 -9.67
CA ILE A 292 -13.72 -12.40 -11.02
C ILE A 292 -12.24 -12.00 -11.06
N GLY A 293 -11.78 -11.14 -10.15
CA GLY A 293 -10.35 -10.85 -9.99
C GLY A 293 -9.49 -12.09 -9.71
N HIS A 294 -10.00 -13.08 -8.97
CA HIS A 294 -9.32 -14.35 -8.73
C HIS A 294 -9.24 -15.22 -9.98
N ALA A 295 -10.21 -15.12 -10.92
CA ALA A 295 -10.11 -15.81 -12.20
C ALA A 295 -8.88 -15.38 -12.99
N LYS A 296 -8.48 -14.10 -12.92
CA LYS A 296 -7.21 -13.62 -13.48
C LYS A 296 -6.02 -14.26 -12.76
N ALA A 297 -6.02 -14.29 -11.43
CA ALA A 297 -4.94 -14.89 -10.65
C ALA A 297 -4.75 -16.39 -10.94
N ILE A 298 -5.86 -17.14 -11.05
CA ILE A 298 -5.87 -18.57 -11.40
C ILE A 298 -5.29 -18.74 -12.81
N ASN A 299 -5.83 -18.03 -13.81
CA ASN A 299 -5.36 -18.13 -15.19
C ASN A 299 -3.89 -17.73 -15.36
N ILE A 300 -3.41 -16.75 -14.60
CA ILE A 300 -1.99 -16.37 -14.63
C ILE A 300 -1.11 -17.48 -14.04
N ASN A 301 -1.41 -17.96 -12.82
CA ASN A 301 -0.55 -18.93 -12.15
C ASN A 301 -0.60 -20.31 -12.81
N PHE A 302 -1.80 -20.84 -13.04
CA PHE A 302 -1.98 -22.16 -13.65
C PHE A 302 -1.70 -22.13 -15.16
N GLY A 303 -2.16 -21.09 -15.85
CA GLY A 303 -1.94 -20.95 -17.30
C GLY A 303 -0.46 -20.78 -17.64
N TYR A 304 0.30 -20.02 -16.84
CA TYR A 304 1.75 -19.89 -17.07
C TYR A 304 2.48 -21.23 -16.91
N ALA A 305 2.17 -21.98 -15.84
CA ALA A 305 2.72 -23.31 -15.64
C ALA A 305 2.34 -24.25 -16.81
N LYS A 306 1.06 -24.31 -17.17
CA LYS A 306 0.58 -25.18 -18.25
C LYS A 306 1.21 -24.84 -19.61
N ALA A 307 1.34 -23.56 -19.95
CA ALA A 307 1.92 -23.10 -21.21
C ALA A 307 3.39 -23.53 -21.39
N HIS A 308 4.10 -23.75 -20.28
CA HIS A 308 5.52 -24.11 -20.22
C HIS A 308 5.76 -25.54 -19.71
N GLY A 309 4.74 -26.40 -19.67
CA GLY A 309 4.87 -27.79 -19.20
C GLY A 309 5.28 -27.94 -17.73
N GLY A 310 4.99 -26.92 -16.93
CA GLY A 310 5.28 -26.83 -15.51
C GLY A 310 4.16 -27.33 -14.60
N LEU A 311 4.28 -27.01 -13.31
CA LEU A 311 3.37 -27.40 -12.24
C LEU A 311 2.86 -26.16 -11.50
N CYS A 312 1.60 -26.18 -11.07
CA CYS A 312 1.04 -25.14 -10.21
C CYS A 312 0.47 -25.77 -8.95
N ASN A 313 0.93 -25.33 -7.78
CA ASN A 313 0.35 -25.75 -6.50
C ASN A 313 -0.88 -24.89 -6.18
N LEU A 314 -1.92 -25.49 -5.61
CA LEU A 314 -2.96 -24.76 -4.88
C LEU A 314 -2.55 -24.76 -3.41
N ARG A 315 -2.14 -23.61 -2.88
CA ARG A 315 -1.68 -23.50 -1.50
C ARG A 315 -2.64 -22.67 -0.66
N PHE A 316 -3.42 -23.29 0.20
CA PHE A 316 -4.30 -22.52 1.08
C PHE A 316 -3.47 -21.69 2.07
N ASP A 317 -3.71 -20.38 2.11
CA ASP A 317 -3.15 -19.49 3.11
C ASP A 317 -4.00 -19.53 4.37
N ASP A 318 -3.70 -20.51 5.22
CA ASP A 318 -4.27 -20.69 6.55
C ASP A 318 -3.36 -20.15 7.66
N THR A 319 -2.53 -19.13 7.38
CA THR A 319 -1.65 -18.54 8.42
C THR A 319 -2.38 -17.86 9.56
N ASN A 320 -3.67 -17.60 9.39
CA ASN A 320 -4.52 -16.98 10.38
C ASN A 320 -5.47 -18.03 10.98
N PRO A 321 -5.43 -18.30 12.30
CA PRO A 321 -6.25 -19.35 12.93
C PRO A 321 -7.74 -18.98 13.06
N GLU A 322 -8.30 -18.19 12.15
CA GLU A 322 -9.72 -17.85 12.17
C GLU A 322 -10.59 -19.07 11.87
N LYS A 323 -11.90 -18.98 12.21
CA LYS A 323 -12.87 -20.03 11.90
C LYS A 323 -13.04 -20.12 10.39
N GLU A 324 -12.24 -20.99 9.78
CA GLU A 324 -12.38 -21.37 8.39
C GLU A 324 -13.47 -22.44 8.27
N GLU A 325 -14.35 -22.26 7.29
CA GLU A 325 -15.41 -23.23 7.02
C GLU A 325 -14.96 -24.09 5.84
N GLU A 326 -15.02 -25.41 6.00
CA GLU A 326 -14.64 -26.40 4.97
C GLU A 326 -15.28 -26.12 3.60
N LYS A 327 -16.50 -25.55 3.59
CA LYS A 327 -17.22 -25.13 2.38
C LYS A 327 -16.42 -24.17 1.48
N PHE A 328 -15.53 -23.33 2.04
CA PHE A 328 -14.72 -22.40 1.25
C PHE A 328 -13.55 -23.12 0.57
N PHE A 329 -12.96 -24.13 1.22
CA PHE A 329 -11.93 -24.97 0.61
C PHE A 329 -12.47 -25.69 -0.63
N THR A 330 -13.61 -26.38 -0.47
CA THR A 330 -14.24 -27.11 -1.57
C THR A 330 -14.65 -26.15 -2.69
N ALA A 331 -15.24 -24.99 -2.36
CA ALA A 331 -15.63 -24.01 -3.37
C ALA A 331 -14.43 -23.43 -4.15
N ILE A 332 -13.29 -23.21 -3.50
CA ILE A 332 -12.06 -22.74 -4.16
C ILE A 332 -11.55 -23.81 -5.13
N GLU A 333 -11.46 -25.06 -4.70
CA GLU A 333 -11.02 -26.19 -5.53
C GLU A 333 -11.97 -26.41 -6.72
N ASP A 334 -13.28 -26.37 -6.48
CA ASP A 334 -14.31 -26.48 -7.52
C ASP A 334 -14.14 -25.39 -8.59
N ILE A 335 -13.87 -24.14 -8.20
CA ILE A 335 -13.64 -23.04 -9.16
C ILE A 335 -12.36 -23.25 -9.96
N VAL A 336 -11.29 -23.75 -9.35
CA VAL A 336 -10.04 -24.08 -10.07
C VAL A 336 -10.31 -25.15 -11.13
N HIS A 337 -11.04 -26.21 -10.77
CA HIS A 337 -11.44 -27.26 -11.71
C HIS A 337 -12.41 -26.77 -12.78
N TRP A 338 -13.39 -25.94 -12.40
CA TRP A 338 -14.36 -25.35 -13.32
C TRP A 338 -13.69 -24.48 -14.38
N LEU A 339 -12.62 -23.77 -14.03
CA LEU A 339 -11.80 -23.00 -14.98
C LEU A 339 -10.85 -23.87 -15.82
N GLY A 340 -10.91 -25.20 -15.70
CA GLY A 340 -10.17 -26.14 -16.53
C GLY A 340 -8.74 -26.41 -16.08
N TYR A 341 -8.42 -26.12 -14.81
CA TYR A 341 -7.11 -26.39 -14.22
C TYR A 341 -7.17 -27.52 -13.20
N THR A 342 -6.01 -28.11 -12.91
CA THR A 342 -5.86 -29.15 -11.89
C THR A 342 -4.60 -28.84 -11.09
N PRO A 343 -4.68 -28.65 -9.76
CA PRO A 343 -3.51 -28.49 -8.92
C PRO A 343 -2.56 -29.68 -9.03
N ALA A 344 -1.27 -29.39 -9.17
CA ALA A 344 -0.23 -30.42 -9.09
C ALA A 344 -0.13 -30.99 -7.67
N ARG A 345 -0.33 -30.12 -6.67
CA ARG A 345 -0.41 -30.43 -5.25
C ARG A 345 -1.38 -29.47 -4.60
N ILE A 346 -2.08 -29.95 -3.57
CA ILE A 346 -2.84 -29.12 -2.64
C ILE A 346 -2.05 -29.09 -1.34
N THR A 347 -1.59 -27.90 -0.94
CA THR A 347 -0.76 -27.68 0.25
C THR A 347 -1.38 -26.60 1.13
N HIS A 348 -0.91 -26.52 2.37
CA HIS A 348 -1.33 -25.49 3.31
C HIS A 348 -0.11 -24.77 3.87
N SER A 349 -0.23 -23.48 4.14
CA SER A 349 0.82 -22.73 4.84
C SER A 349 1.12 -23.36 6.21
N SER A 350 0.10 -23.88 6.90
CA SER A 350 0.21 -24.57 8.19
C SER A 350 1.02 -25.86 8.17
N ASP A 351 1.13 -26.53 7.01
CA ASP A 351 1.99 -27.71 6.84
C ASP A 351 3.47 -27.35 7.14
N ASN A 352 3.82 -26.06 7.00
CA ASN A 352 5.18 -25.55 7.14
C ASN A 352 5.46 -24.83 8.48
N PHE A 353 4.50 -24.72 9.41
CA PHE A 353 4.69 -23.95 10.65
C PHE A 353 5.93 -24.35 11.46
N GLN A 354 6.26 -25.64 11.50
CA GLN A 354 7.46 -26.10 12.19
C GLN A 354 8.74 -25.56 11.53
N GLN A 355 8.86 -25.66 10.21
CA GLN A 355 10.03 -25.15 9.48
C GLN A 355 10.12 -23.62 9.55
N LEU A 356 8.98 -22.93 9.47
CA LEU A 356 8.89 -21.47 9.63
C LEU A 356 9.33 -21.04 11.04
N TYR A 357 9.03 -21.83 12.08
CA TYR A 357 9.46 -21.56 13.45
C TYR A 357 10.98 -21.74 13.60
N GLU A 358 11.53 -22.81 13.01
CA GLU A 358 12.98 -23.07 13.02
C GLU A 358 13.76 -21.99 12.28
N TRP A 359 13.24 -21.50 11.15
CA TRP A 359 13.84 -20.37 10.44
C TRP A 359 13.71 -19.05 11.22
N ALA A 360 12.65 -18.85 11.99
CA ALA A 360 12.56 -17.71 12.89
C ALA A 360 13.64 -17.74 13.96
N ILE A 361 13.91 -18.92 14.55
CA ILE A 361 15.03 -19.13 15.48
C ILE A 361 16.38 -18.81 14.81
N GLU A 362 16.59 -19.29 13.58
CA GLU A 362 17.84 -19.05 12.85
C GLU A 362 18.04 -17.57 12.54
N LEU A 363 16.99 -16.84 12.18
CA LEU A 363 17.05 -15.38 12.00
C LEU A 363 17.44 -14.67 13.30
N ILE A 364 16.92 -15.10 14.45
CA ILE A 364 17.33 -14.54 15.76
C ILE A 364 18.81 -14.81 16.01
N LYS A 365 19.28 -16.05 15.79
CA LYS A 365 20.70 -16.44 15.97
C LYS A 365 21.65 -15.64 15.07
N LYS A 366 21.23 -15.33 13.85
CA LYS A 366 21.99 -14.48 12.91
C LYS A 366 21.88 -12.98 13.21
N GLY A 367 21.13 -12.58 14.23
CA GLY A 367 20.90 -11.17 14.58
C GLY A 367 19.97 -10.42 13.61
N HIS A 368 19.20 -11.15 12.81
CA HIS A 368 18.25 -10.62 11.82
C HIS A 368 16.81 -10.56 12.32
N ALA A 369 16.52 -11.02 13.54
CA ALA A 369 15.23 -10.88 14.18
C ALA A 369 15.37 -10.71 15.69
N TYR A 370 14.38 -10.08 16.32
CA TYR A 370 14.34 -9.86 17.75
C TYR A 370 12.89 -9.84 18.26
N VAL A 371 12.68 -10.18 19.53
CA VAL A 371 11.36 -10.06 20.16
C VAL A 371 11.13 -8.61 20.57
N CYS A 372 9.93 -8.08 20.37
CA CYS A 372 9.54 -6.71 20.64
C CYS A 372 8.27 -6.67 21.51
N HIS A 373 8.19 -5.70 22.42
CA HIS A 373 7.02 -5.47 23.28
C HIS A 373 6.33 -4.12 22.98
N GLN A 374 6.62 -3.49 21.85
CA GLN A 374 5.86 -2.32 21.40
C GLN A 374 4.44 -2.75 21.07
N LYS A 375 3.46 -1.96 21.49
CA LYS A 375 2.08 -2.23 21.14
C LYS A 375 1.81 -1.85 19.69
N VAL A 376 0.71 -2.35 19.14
CA VAL A 376 0.33 -2.08 17.74
C VAL A 376 0.14 -0.58 17.50
N GLU A 377 -0.33 0.16 18.50
CA GLU A 377 -0.53 1.61 18.46
C GLU A 377 0.80 2.35 18.31
N ASP A 378 1.85 1.90 19.00
CA ASP A 378 3.21 2.49 18.93
C ASP A 378 3.89 2.20 17.59
N ILE A 379 3.49 1.11 16.92
CA ILE A 379 4.01 0.68 15.62
C ILE A 379 3.25 1.34 14.45
N ARG A 380 1.98 1.76 14.64
CA ARG A 380 1.08 2.27 13.58
C ARG A 380 1.17 3.79 13.34
N GLY A 381 2.23 4.46 13.78
CA GLY A 381 2.43 5.91 13.57
C GLY A 381 3.06 6.30 12.23
N PHE A 382 2.87 7.56 11.81
CA PHE A 382 3.63 8.19 10.72
C PHE A 382 5.10 8.42 11.09
N GLU A 383 5.44 8.33 12.38
CA GLU A 383 6.81 8.37 12.87
C GLU A 383 7.35 6.97 13.11
N VAL A 384 8.45 6.67 12.45
CA VAL A 384 9.19 5.43 12.65
C VAL A 384 9.94 5.53 13.98
N GLN A 385 9.33 5.06 15.07
CA GLN A 385 10.04 4.87 16.33
C GLN A 385 10.74 3.50 16.31
N LEU A 386 12.08 3.53 16.44
CA LEU A 386 12.84 2.30 16.62
C LEU A 386 12.42 1.61 17.91
N SER A 387 12.22 0.30 17.84
CA SER A 387 11.90 -0.48 19.02
C SER A 387 13.01 -0.35 20.07
N PRO A 388 12.70 -0.04 21.34
CA PRO A 388 13.68 -0.08 22.44
C PRO A 388 14.38 -1.45 22.57
N TRP A 389 13.71 -2.51 22.11
CA TRP A 389 14.19 -3.89 22.17
C TRP A 389 14.97 -4.35 20.94
N ARG A 390 15.22 -3.47 19.96
CA ARG A 390 15.84 -3.81 18.67
C ARG A 390 17.27 -4.37 18.79
N ASP A 391 17.99 -3.91 19.79
CA ASP A 391 19.40 -4.27 20.04
C ASP A 391 19.56 -5.16 21.28
N ARG A 392 18.47 -5.80 21.73
CA ARG A 392 18.53 -6.76 22.84
C ARG A 392 19.42 -7.98 22.48
N PRO A 393 20.06 -8.62 23.47
CA PRO A 393 20.87 -9.81 23.24
C PRO A 393 20.13 -10.93 22.49
N ILE A 394 20.87 -11.72 21.73
CA ILE A 394 20.33 -12.84 20.93
C ILE A 394 19.70 -13.88 21.86
N GLU A 395 20.38 -14.22 22.95
CA GLU A 395 19.95 -15.19 23.95
C GLU A 395 18.63 -14.77 24.61
N GLU A 396 18.46 -13.48 24.88
CA GLU A 396 17.22 -12.93 25.41
C GLU A 396 16.08 -13.08 24.41
N SER A 397 16.29 -12.73 23.13
CA SER A 397 15.28 -12.91 22.09
C SER A 397 14.90 -14.38 21.88
N LEU A 398 15.85 -15.30 21.94
CA LEU A 398 15.58 -16.74 21.83
C LEU A 398 14.70 -17.24 22.97
N GLN A 399 15.03 -16.86 24.21
CA GLN A 399 14.25 -17.25 25.38
C GLN A 399 12.83 -16.67 25.32
N LEU A 400 12.71 -15.37 24.99
CA LEU A 400 11.41 -14.71 24.87
C LEU A 400 10.56 -15.30 23.75
N PHE A 401 11.15 -15.66 22.60
CA PHE A 401 10.39 -16.26 21.50
C PHE A 401 9.91 -17.68 21.85
N GLN A 402 10.72 -18.44 22.59
CA GLN A 402 10.29 -19.72 23.16
C GLN A 402 9.17 -19.53 24.19
N ASP A 403 9.23 -18.48 25.00
CA ASP A 403 8.18 -18.13 25.96
C ASP A 403 6.87 -17.68 25.27
N MET A 404 6.96 -16.97 24.14
CA MET A 404 5.81 -16.68 23.27
C MET A 404 5.17 -17.98 22.76
N LYS A 405 5.97 -18.94 22.28
CA LYS A 405 5.47 -20.26 21.84
C LYS A 405 4.84 -21.07 22.97
N ASN A 406 5.32 -20.89 24.20
CA ASN A 406 4.81 -21.57 25.39
C ASN A 406 3.60 -20.86 26.02
N GLY A 407 3.07 -19.81 25.39
CA GLY A 407 1.87 -19.11 25.86
C GLY A 407 2.07 -18.29 27.14
N LYS A 408 3.26 -17.72 27.35
CA LYS A 408 3.56 -16.89 28.54
C LYS A 408 3.21 -15.41 28.41
N PHE A 409 2.66 -15.00 27.27
CA PHE A 409 2.35 -13.61 26.93
C PHE A 409 0.92 -13.50 26.37
N ASP A 410 0.19 -12.47 26.71
CA ASP A 410 -1.13 -12.23 26.14
C ASP A 410 -1.05 -11.77 24.67
N GLU A 411 -2.17 -11.83 23.95
CA GLU A 411 -2.24 -11.37 22.57
C GLU A 411 -1.82 -9.89 22.45
N GLY A 412 -0.79 -9.63 21.65
CA GLY A 412 -0.27 -8.27 21.43
C GLY A 412 0.80 -7.81 22.43
N GLU A 413 1.13 -8.58 23.47
CA GLU A 413 2.20 -8.22 24.42
C GLU A 413 3.61 -8.44 23.89
N ALA A 414 3.77 -9.36 22.93
CA ALA A 414 5.04 -9.65 22.30
C ALA A 414 4.87 -10.00 20.82
N THR A 415 5.83 -9.56 20.00
CA THR A 415 5.92 -9.88 18.58
C THR A 415 7.36 -10.23 18.22
N LEU A 416 7.56 -11.13 17.24
CA LEU A 416 8.86 -11.29 16.62
C LEU A 416 8.94 -10.33 15.43
N ARG A 417 9.99 -9.52 15.35
CA ARG A 417 10.20 -8.56 14.26
C ARG A 417 11.50 -8.84 13.53
N LEU A 418 11.48 -8.69 12.22
CA LEU A 418 12.71 -8.73 11.40
C LEU A 418 13.50 -7.45 11.66
N LYS A 419 14.83 -7.52 11.66
CA LYS A 419 15.72 -6.38 11.89
C LYS A 419 16.13 -5.76 10.55
N MET A 420 15.23 -5.01 9.93
CA MET A 420 15.45 -4.40 8.62
C MET A 420 14.54 -3.20 8.35
N THR A 421 14.92 -2.37 7.38
CA THR A 421 14.08 -1.27 6.88
C THR A 421 13.62 -1.61 5.47
N LEU A 422 12.32 -1.56 5.22
CA LEU A 422 11.73 -1.76 3.90
C LEU A 422 11.90 -0.51 3.03
N GLU A 423 11.82 -0.67 1.71
CA GLU A 423 11.96 0.44 0.75
C GLU A 423 10.94 1.56 0.97
N GLU A 424 9.73 1.21 1.40
CA GLU A 424 8.67 2.17 1.77
C GLU A 424 8.95 2.92 3.10
N GLY A 425 10.07 2.64 3.76
CA GLY A 425 10.48 3.25 5.04
C GLY A 425 9.92 2.53 6.28
N LYS A 426 9.09 1.49 6.10
CA LYS A 426 8.59 0.68 7.22
C LYS A 426 9.76 -0.05 7.89
N VAL A 427 9.95 0.18 9.18
CA VAL A 427 11.03 -0.46 9.95
C VAL A 427 10.54 -1.67 10.72
N ASP A 428 11.38 -2.69 10.68
CA ASP A 428 11.30 -3.94 11.39
C ASP A 428 9.91 -4.61 11.27
N PRO A 429 9.54 -5.14 10.09
CA PRO A 429 8.24 -5.77 9.91
C PRO A 429 8.05 -6.97 10.83
N VAL A 430 6.80 -7.17 11.29
CA VAL A 430 6.44 -8.28 12.18
C VAL A 430 6.48 -9.61 11.41
N ALA A 431 7.22 -10.58 11.96
CA ALA A 431 7.30 -11.95 11.47
C ALA A 431 6.32 -12.88 12.20
N TYR A 432 6.17 -12.76 13.53
CA TYR A 432 5.22 -13.56 14.33
C TYR A 432 4.39 -12.71 15.28
N ARG A 433 3.14 -13.16 15.49
CA ARG A 433 2.18 -12.61 16.45
C ARG A 433 1.60 -13.73 17.32
N ILE A 434 1.14 -13.39 18.52
CA ILE A 434 0.45 -14.31 19.42
C ILE A 434 -1.04 -14.31 19.08
N LYS A 435 -1.64 -15.50 18.98
CA LYS A 435 -3.10 -15.72 18.92
C LYS A 435 -3.43 -17.01 19.65
N TYR A 436 -4.44 -17.01 20.51
CA TYR A 436 -4.88 -18.18 21.27
C TYR A 436 -6.07 -18.90 20.64
N VAL A 437 -6.60 -18.37 19.53
CA VAL A 437 -7.65 -19.07 18.78
C VAL A 437 -7.07 -20.38 18.22
N PRO A 438 -7.74 -21.53 18.45
CA PRO A 438 -7.32 -22.81 17.89
C PRO A 438 -7.27 -22.78 16.37
N HIS A 439 -6.21 -23.33 15.79
CA HIS A 439 -6.10 -23.42 14.33
C HIS A 439 -6.94 -24.59 13.80
N HIS A 440 -7.70 -24.37 12.73
CA HIS A 440 -8.60 -25.38 12.15
C HIS A 440 -7.90 -26.72 11.83
N ARG A 441 -6.66 -26.70 11.29
CA ARG A 441 -5.83 -27.91 11.06
C ARG A 441 -4.92 -28.35 12.21
N THR A 442 -4.22 -27.41 12.87
CA THR A 442 -3.15 -27.74 13.84
C THR A 442 -3.62 -27.68 15.30
N GLY A 443 -4.89 -27.36 15.54
CA GLY A 443 -5.50 -27.26 16.87
C GLY A 443 -4.75 -26.26 17.75
N ASP A 444 -4.51 -26.66 18.99
CA ASP A 444 -3.83 -25.83 20.01
C ASP A 444 -2.32 -26.08 20.06
N LYS A 445 -1.74 -26.71 19.02
CA LYS A 445 -0.30 -26.96 18.95
C LYS A 445 0.52 -25.67 18.91
N TRP A 446 -0.06 -24.59 18.40
CA TRP A 446 0.57 -23.30 18.24
C TRP A 446 -0.30 -22.19 18.85
N CYS A 447 0.33 -21.28 19.58
CA CYS A 447 -0.26 -20.00 20.00
C CYS A 447 0.49 -18.79 19.42
N ILE A 448 1.47 -19.06 18.55
CA ILE A 448 2.18 -18.05 17.76
C ILE A 448 2.03 -18.37 16.28
N TYR A 449 1.76 -17.36 15.47
CA TYR A 449 1.48 -17.52 14.06
C TYR A 449 2.32 -16.55 13.22
N PRO A 450 2.95 -17.05 12.15
CA PRO A 450 3.70 -16.19 11.26
C PRO A 450 2.78 -15.24 10.48
N THR A 451 3.32 -14.11 10.04
CA THR A 451 2.59 -13.15 9.19
C THR A 451 2.60 -13.58 7.73
N TYR A 452 1.70 -12.99 6.94
CA TYR A 452 1.59 -13.25 5.50
C TYR A 452 2.94 -13.07 4.77
N ASP A 453 3.60 -11.93 4.96
CA ASP A 453 4.84 -11.59 4.26
C ASP A 453 5.98 -12.56 4.61
N TYR A 454 6.06 -12.99 5.88
CA TYR A 454 7.03 -13.98 6.33
C TYR A 454 6.73 -15.36 5.72
N THR A 455 5.46 -15.77 5.78
CA THR A 455 5.06 -17.13 5.40
C THR A 455 5.15 -17.36 3.91
N HIS A 456 4.55 -16.49 3.08
CA HIS A 456 4.47 -16.74 1.65
C HIS A 456 5.85 -16.76 0.99
N CYS A 457 6.74 -15.88 1.42
CA CYS A 457 8.12 -15.86 0.95
C CYS A 457 8.86 -17.17 1.24
N LEU A 458 8.76 -17.66 2.47
CA LEU A 458 9.48 -18.84 2.91
C LEU A 458 8.84 -20.14 2.41
N CYS A 459 7.51 -20.23 2.37
CA CYS A 459 6.82 -21.35 1.74
C CYS A 459 7.14 -21.45 0.25
N ASP A 460 7.32 -20.34 -0.46
CA ASP A 460 7.73 -20.37 -1.87
C ASP A 460 9.14 -20.96 -2.03
N SER A 461 10.04 -20.69 -1.09
CA SER A 461 11.36 -21.32 -1.05
C SER A 461 11.25 -22.83 -0.80
N ILE A 462 10.47 -23.26 0.20
CA ILE A 462 10.23 -24.68 0.55
C ILE A 462 9.69 -25.44 -0.66
N GLU A 463 8.69 -24.87 -1.33
CA GLU A 463 8.00 -25.50 -2.44
C GLU A 463 8.77 -25.40 -3.77
N ASN A 464 9.95 -24.78 -3.78
CA ASN A 464 10.77 -24.53 -4.96
C ASN A 464 9.99 -23.79 -6.07
N ILE A 465 9.23 -22.77 -5.68
CA ILE A 465 8.49 -21.92 -6.62
C ILE A 465 9.50 -21.17 -7.49
N THR A 466 9.35 -21.30 -8.80
CA THR A 466 10.19 -20.60 -9.78
C THR A 466 9.66 -19.18 -10.05
N HIS A 467 8.34 -19.07 -10.17
CA HIS A 467 7.65 -17.84 -10.57
C HIS A 467 6.56 -17.55 -9.54
N SER A 468 6.87 -16.66 -8.59
CA SER A 468 5.94 -16.21 -7.57
C SER A 468 5.12 -15.03 -8.12
N LEU A 469 3.97 -15.34 -8.73
CA LEU A 469 3.14 -14.35 -9.42
C LEU A 469 2.08 -13.78 -8.46
N CYS A 470 2.11 -12.48 -8.21
CA CYS A 470 1.21 -11.79 -7.27
C CYS A 470 0.69 -10.48 -7.85
N THR A 471 -0.20 -9.81 -7.13
CA THR A 471 -0.76 -8.53 -7.57
C THR A 471 0.14 -7.34 -7.17
N LYS A 472 0.06 -6.22 -7.89
CA LYS A 472 0.91 -5.02 -7.70
C LYS A 472 0.91 -4.40 -6.31
N GLU A 473 -0.08 -4.69 -5.47
CA GLU A 473 -0.14 -4.18 -4.09
C GLU A 473 0.97 -4.75 -3.21
N PHE A 474 1.65 -5.80 -3.68
CA PHE A 474 2.79 -6.40 -3.01
C PHE A 474 4.14 -5.97 -3.60
N GLN A 475 4.16 -5.07 -4.60
CA GLN A 475 5.39 -4.65 -5.28
C GLN A 475 6.40 -4.03 -4.32
N SER A 476 5.95 -3.18 -3.40
CA SER A 476 6.84 -2.54 -2.41
C SER A 476 7.47 -3.55 -1.44
N ARG A 477 6.88 -4.75 -1.33
CA ARG A 477 7.34 -5.83 -0.46
C ARG A 477 8.37 -6.74 -1.13
N ARG A 478 8.65 -6.58 -2.43
CA ARG A 478 9.61 -7.44 -3.15
C ARG A 478 11.02 -7.39 -2.59
N SER A 479 11.48 -6.21 -2.18
CA SER A 479 12.77 -6.06 -1.50
C SER A 479 12.82 -6.85 -0.19
N SER A 480 11.74 -6.84 0.58
CA SER A 480 11.59 -7.63 1.82
C SER A 480 11.59 -9.14 1.55
N TYR A 481 10.96 -9.55 0.45
CA TYR A 481 10.91 -10.94 0.01
C TYR A 481 12.32 -11.47 -0.29
N TYR A 482 13.11 -10.75 -1.09
CA TYR A 482 14.48 -11.16 -1.39
C TYR A 482 15.39 -11.09 -0.17
N ALA A 483 15.26 -10.05 0.66
CA ALA A 483 16.05 -9.91 1.87
C ALA A 483 15.86 -11.10 2.82
N LEU A 484 14.61 -11.54 3.03
CA LEU A 484 14.28 -12.62 3.96
C LEU A 484 14.91 -13.96 3.56
N CYS A 485 14.80 -14.36 2.28
CA CYS A 485 15.45 -15.59 1.79
C CYS A 485 16.98 -15.53 1.94
N ASN A 486 17.57 -14.36 1.64
CA ASN A 486 19.02 -14.18 1.70
C ASN A 486 19.55 -14.17 3.13
N MET A 487 18.83 -13.58 4.10
CA MET A 487 19.20 -13.65 5.53
C MET A 487 19.30 -15.10 6.03
N LEU A 488 18.45 -15.99 5.49
CA LEU A 488 18.45 -17.41 5.83
C LEU A 488 19.42 -18.25 5.00
N ASP A 489 20.01 -17.70 3.94
CA ASP A 489 20.81 -18.43 2.95
C ASP A 489 20.05 -19.60 2.28
N ILE A 490 18.76 -19.40 2.00
CA ILE A 490 17.91 -20.40 1.34
C ILE A 490 17.64 -20.01 -0.13
N TYR A 491 17.06 -20.93 -0.90
CA TYR A 491 16.64 -20.64 -2.27
C TYR A 491 15.70 -19.42 -2.29
N CYS A 492 15.92 -18.50 -3.22
CA CYS A 492 15.13 -17.28 -3.36
C CYS A 492 14.32 -17.33 -4.67
N PRO A 493 12.99 -17.55 -4.61
CA PRO A 493 12.10 -17.45 -5.76
C PRO A 493 12.10 -16.04 -6.36
N VAL A 494 11.75 -15.91 -7.64
CA VAL A 494 11.52 -14.58 -8.25
C VAL A 494 10.06 -14.19 -8.08
N GLN A 495 9.83 -12.98 -7.57
CA GLN A 495 8.51 -12.39 -7.45
C GLN A 495 8.21 -11.50 -8.66
N TRP A 496 7.04 -11.69 -9.27
CA TRP A 496 6.51 -10.85 -10.34
C TRP A 496 5.13 -10.33 -9.99
N GLU A 497 4.87 -9.09 -10.34
CA GLU A 497 3.62 -8.41 -10.06
C GLU A 497 2.78 -8.14 -11.32
N TYR A 498 1.49 -8.45 -11.26
CA TYR A 498 0.51 -8.08 -12.29
C TYR A 498 -0.58 -7.16 -11.73
N GLY A 499 -1.17 -6.33 -12.60
CA GLY A 499 -2.25 -5.42 -12.19
C GLY A 499 -3.51 -6.18 -11.79
N ARG A 500 -4.21 -5.74 -10.74
CA ARG A 500 -5.52 -6.28 -10.36
C ARG A 500 -6.53 -6.14 -11.49
N LEU A 501 -7.54 -7.00 -11.45
CA LEU A 501 -8.72 -6.88 -12.29
C LEU A 501 -9.89 -6.48 -11.40
N ASN A 502 -10.37 -5.26 -11.62
CA ASN A 502 -11.61 -4.75 -11.04
C ASN A 502 -12.61 -4.52 -12.16
N VAL A 503 -13.87 -4.86 -11.92
CA VAL A 503 -14.95 -4.68 -12.89
C VAL A 503 -15.89 -3.61 -12.36
N ASN A 504 -16.16 -2.60 -13.19
CA ASN A 504 -17.11 -1.54 -12.84
C ASN A 504 -18.49 -2.14 -12.49
N TYR A 505 -19.23 -1.44 -11.63
CA TYR A 505 -20.56 -1.87 -11.14
C TYR A 505 -20.56 -3.17 -10.32
N THR A 506 -19.40 -3.59 -9.80
CA THR A 506 -19.31 -4.75 -8.90
C THR A 506 -18.70 -4.37 -7.56
N VAL A 507 -19.09 -5.10 -6.51
CA VAL A 507 -18.50 -5.00 -5.17
C VAL A 507 -18.10 -6.39 -4.73
N VAL A 508 -16.80 -6.59 -4.50
CA VAL A 508 -16.23 -7.95 -4.30
C VAL A 508 -15.63 -8.19 -2.91
N SER A 509 -15.66 -7.20 -2.01
CA SER A 509 -15.12 -7.41 -0.67
C SER A 509 -16.08 -8.24 0.19
N LYS A 510 -15.54 -9.25 0.90
CA LYS A 510 -16.31 -10.16 1.77
C LYS A 510 -17.25 -9.40 2.70
N ARG A 511 -16.76 -8.34 3.36
CA ARG A 511 -17.54 -7.49 4.27
C ARG A 511 -18.72 -6.79 3.58
N LYS A 512 -18.53 -6.26 2.36
CA LYS A 512 -19.59 -5.57 1.62
C LYS A 512 -20.61 -6.59 1.07
N ILE A 513 -20.16 -7.74 0.56
CA ILE A 513 -21.06 -8.82 0.08
C ILE A 513 -21.94 -9.33 1.22
N LEU A 514 -21.35 -9.67 2.39
CA LEU A 514 -22.12 -10.12 3.56
C LEU A 514 -23.18 -9.10 3.96
N LYS A 515 -22.83 -7.80 3.98
CA LYS A 515 -23.80 -6.73 4.26
C LYS A 515 -24.97 -6.71 3.28
N LEU A 516 -24.72 -6.98 1.99
CA LEU A 516 -25.79 -7.03 0.97
C LEU A 516 -26.72 -8.23 1.18
N ILE A 517 -26.16 -9.39 1.56
CA ILE A 517 -26.91 -10.62 1.90
C ILE A 517 -27.74 -10.39 3.17
N ASP A 518 -27.11 -9.89 4.24
CA ASP A 518 -27.77 -9.62 5.52
C ASP A 518 -28.91 -8.59 5.38
N SER A 519 -28.71 -7.60 4.50
CA SER A 519 -29.73 -6.60 4.15
C SER A 519 -30.78 -7.11 3.16
N LYS A 520 -30.69 -8.38 2.72
CA LYS A 520 -31.57 -9.03 1.73
C LYS A 520 -31.68 -8.29 0.40
N ILE A 521 -30.66 -7.52 0.03
CA ILE A 521 -30.56 -6.83 -1.28
C ILE A 521 -30.21 -7.86 -2.37
N VAL A 522 -29.37 -8.82 -2.00
CA VAL A 522 -29.07 -10.01 -2.80
C VAL A 522 -29.51 -11.25 -2.01
N LYS A 523 -29.82 -12.33 -2.72
CA LYS A 523 -30.33 -13.57 -2.13
C LYS A 523 -29.32 -14.25 -1.22
#